data_AF-A0A0G0VZ31-F1
#
_entry.id   AF-A0A0G0VZ31-F1
#
_cell.length_a   1.000
_cell.length_b   1.000
_cell.length_c   1.000
_cell.angle_alpha   90.00
_cell.angle_beta   90.00
_cell.angle_gamma   90.00
#
_symmetry.space_group_name_H-M   'P 1'
#
loop_
_entity.id
_entity.type
_entity.pdbx_description
1 polymer ?
#
loop_
_entity_poly.entity_id
_entity_poly.type
_entity_poly.pdbx_seq_one_letter_code
_entity_poly.pdbx_strand_id
1 'polypeptide(L)' 'MIRILPVFKGYTVDMRLQEFRKVPLNDLPEFVPFLSDKGAKLFYEFRQTEEGRKELNRFLDRNDEE' A
#
# COMPACT_ATOMS: atom_id res chain seq x y z
N MET A 1 -7.77 11.60 -13.42
CA MET A 1 -7.89 12.02 -12.00
C MET A 1 -6.65 11.55 -11.27
N ILE A 2 -5.92 12.44 -10.58
CA ILE A 2 -4.74 12.04 -9.81
C ILE A 2 -5.23 11.39 -8.52
N ARG A 3 -4.87 10.13 -8.29
CA ARG A 3 -5.23 9.40 -7.06
C ARG A 3 -4.16 9.64 -6.00
N ILE A 4 -4.56 10.18 -4.87
CA ILE A 4 -3.72 10.23 -3.67
C ILE A 4 -3.69 8.83 -3.07
N LEU A 5 -2.50 8.27 -2.94
CA LEU A 5 -2.30 6.97 -2.31
C LEU A 5 -2.31 7.13 -0.78
N PRO A 6 -2.89 6.17 -0.04
CA PRO A 6 -2.89 6.19 1.42
C PRO A 6 -1.46 6.12 1.97
N VAL A 7 -1.25 6.67 3.16
CA VAL A 7 0.05 6.63 3.86
C VAL A 7 -0.10 5.83 5.15
N PHE A 8 0.71 4.79 5.31
CA PHE A 8 0.74 3.93 6.48
C PHE A 8 2.16 3.81 7.03
N LYS A 9 2.37 4.18 8.30
CA LYS A 9 3.68 4.15 8.97
C LYS A 9 4.80 4.85 8.18
N GLY A 10 4.46 5.93 7.46
CA GLY A 10 5.39 6.69 6.63
C GLY A 10 5.69 6.07 5.26
N TYR A 11 5.00 4.99 4.89
CA TYR A 11 5.00 4.43 3.55
C TYR A 11 3.72 4.78 2.82
N THR A 12 3.83 5.22 1.58
CA THR A 12 2.73 5.22 0.63
C THR A 12 2.39 3.77 0.25
N VAL A 13 1.12 3.39 0.29
CA VAL A 13 0.69 2.03 -0.05
C VAL A 13 0.17 2.02 -1.49
N ASP A 14 0.86 1.33 -2.40
CA ASP A 14 0.41 1.15 -3.79
C ASP A 14 -0.12 -0.27 -3.99
N MET A 15 -1.44 -0.43 -3.91
CA MET A 15 -2.12 -1.71 -4.10
C MET A 15 -1.92 -2.31 -5.51
N ARG A 16 -1.65 -1.47 -6.52
CA ARG A 16 -1.47 -1.94 -7.91
C ARG A 16 -0.10 -2.58 -8.10
N LEU A 17 0.92 -1.95 -7.52
CA LEU A 17 2.29 -2.48 -7.53
C LEU A 17 2.52 -3.52 -6.43
N GLN A 18 1.59 -3.62 -5.47
CA GLN A 18 1.70 -4.47 -4.30
C GLN A 18 2.95 -4.16 -3.46
N GLU A 19 3.20 -2.87 -3.25
CA GLU A 19 4.39 -2.36 -2.58
C GLU A 19 4.06 -1.24 -1.58
N PHE A 20 4.83 -1.21 -0.49
CA PHE A 20 4.98 -0.03 0.36
C PHE A 20 6.16 0.79 -0.14
N ARG A 21 5.94 2.08 -0.37
CA ARG A 21 6.94 2.99 -0.95
C ARG A 21 7.22 4.13 -0.01
N LYS A 22 8.49 4.44 0.22
CA LYS A 22 8.91 5.62 0.96
C LYS A 22 9.96 6.35 0.16
N VAL A 23 9.67 7.60 -0.21
CA VAL A 23 10.54 8.43 -1.05
C VAL A 23 10.94 9.68 -0.24
N PRO A 24 11.94 9.57 0.63
CA PRO A 24 12.48 10.72 1.37
C PRO A 24 13.26 11.65 0.43
N LEU A 25 13.41 12.92 0.83
CA LEU A 25 14.03 13.95 -0.01
C LEU A 25 15.55 13.76 -0.18
N ASN A 26 16.23 13.26 0.86
CA ASN A 26 17.70 13.21 0.93
C ASN A 26 18.27 11.79 1.00
N ASP A 27 17.42 10.75 1.00
CA ASP A 27 17.86 9.36 1.07
C ASP A 27 17.35 8.58 -0.14
N LEU A 28 17.91 7.38 -0.33
CA LEU A 28 17.43 6.47 -1.36
C LEU A 28 15.98 6.04 -1.09
N PRO A 29 15.14 5.96 -2.13
CA PRO A 29 13.79 5.43 -2.00
C PRO A 29 13.81 3.99 -1.47
N GLU A 30 12.88 3.70 -0.57
CA GLU A 30 12.65 2.36 -0.06
C GLU A 30 11.36 1.79 -0.69
N PHE A 31 11.46 0.56 -1.18
CA PHE A 31 10.34 -0.22 -1.71
C PHE A 31 10.28 -1.55 -0.96
N VAL A 32 9.13 -1.84 -0.36
CA VAL A 32 8.90 -3.08 0.39
C VAL A 32 7.75 -3.83 -0.28
N PRO A 33 8.03 -4.91 -1.04
CA PRO A 33 6.99 -5.74 -1.63
C PRO A 33 6.10 -6.35 -0.56
N PHE A 34 4.78 -6.41 -0.79
CA PHE A 34 3.82 -6.98 0.16
C PHE A 34 4.12 -8.43 0.53
N LEU A 35 4.73 -9.19 -0.38
CA LEU A 35 5.06 -10.60 -0.18
C LEU A 35 6.41 -10.83 0.53
N SER A 36 7.19 -9.79 0.79
CA SER A 36 8.40 -9.91 1.62
C SER A 36 8.04 -10.11 3.09
N ASP A 37 8.94 -10.66 3.91
CA ASP A 37 8.71 -10.84 5.36
C ASP A 37 8.30 -9.54 6.07
N LYS A 38 8.93 -8.43 5.69
CA LYS A 38 8.62 -7.10 6.21
C LYS A 38 7.27 -6.61 5.67
N GLY A 39 7.06 -6.74 4.36
CA GLY A 39 5.83 -6.29 3.71
C GLY A 39 4.59 -7.03 4.19
N ALA A 40 4.69 -8.34 4.42
CA ALA A 40 3.58 -9.16 4.87
C ALA A 40 3.12 -8.73 6.27
N LYS A 41 4.06 -8.42 7.17
CA LYS A 41 3.77 -7.85 8.50
C LYS A 41 3.10 -6.48 8.39
N LEU A 42 3.65 -5.58 7.57
CA LEU A 42 3.07 -4.25 7.34
C LEU A 42 1.67 -4.33 6.75
N PHE A 43 1.46 -5.22 5.78
CA PHE A 43 0.18 -5.42 5.12
C PHE A 43 -0.86 -6.01 6.07
N TYR A 44 -0.45 -6.98 6.90
CA TYR A 44 -1.32 -7.55 7.93
C TYR A 44 -1.82 -6.47 8.91
N GLU A 45 -0.97 -5.54 9.32
CA GLU A 45 -1.39 -4.43 10.18
C GLU A 45 -2.24 -3.40 9.41
N PHE A 46 -1.83 -3.04 8.19
CA PHE A 46 -2.53 -2.07 7.35
C PHE A 46 -4.00 -2.47 7.12
N ARG A 47 -4.26 -3.74 6.75
CA ARG A 47 -5.63 -4.24 6.52
C ARG A 47 -6.53 -4.24 7.75
N GLN A 48 -5.98 -4.08 8.96
CA GLN A 48 -6.79 -3.92 10.18
C GLN A 48 -7.30 -2.49 10.35
N THR A 49 -6.66 -1.51 9.71
CA THR A 49 -7.09 -0.11 9.74
C THR A 49 -8.32 0.11 8.87
N GLU A 50 -9.11 1.15 9.19
CA GLU A 50 -10.27 1.52 8.36
C GLU A 50 -9.85 1.89 6.92
N GLU A 51 -8.74 2.61 6.77
CA GLU A 51 -8.21 3.00 5.46
C GLU A 51 -7.73 1.78 4.67
N GLY A 52 -7.02 0.85 5.30
CA GLY A 52 -6.60 -0.38 4.63
C GLY A 52 -7.77 -1.27 4.19
N ARG A 53 -8.85 -1.32 4.97
CA ARG A 53 -10.09 -2.03 4.56
C ARG A 53 -10.75 -1.35 3.35
N LYS A 54 -10.88 -0.01 3.37
CA LYS A 54 -11.43 0.76 2.24
C LYS A 54 -10.62 0.57 0.97
N GLU A 55 -9.29 0.61 1.08
CA GLU A 55 -8.39 0.47 -0.05
C GLU A 55 -8.37 -0.95 -0.61
N LEU A 56 -8.50 -1.97 0.25
CA LEU A 56 -8.63 -3.35 -0.18
C LEU A 56 -9.94 -3.58 -0.92
N ASN A 57 -11.07 -3.14 -0.36
CA ASN A 57 -12.38 -3.26 -1.03
C ASN A 57 -12.34 -2.59 -2.40
N ARG A 58 -11.85 -1.35 -2.47
CA ARG A 58 -11.72 -0.64 -3.75
C ARG A 58 -10.80 -1.35 -4.74
N PHE A 59 -9.74 -2.00 -4.28
CA PHE A 59 -8.85 -2.75 -5.16
C PHE A 59 -9.54 -4.01 -5.71
N LEU A 60 -10.30 -4.71 -4.87
CA LEU A 60 -11.06 -5.91 -5.26
C LEU A 60 -12.22 -5.58 -6.20
N ASP A 61 -13.04 -4.56 -5.88
CA ASP A 61 -14.16 -4.12 -6.72
C ASP A 61 -13.70 -3.79 -8.16
N ARG A 62 -12.47 -3.31 -8.33
CA ARG A 62 -11.88 -3.01 -9.64
C ARG A 62 -11.45 -4.23 -10.45
N ASN A 63 -11.17 -5.36 -9.80
CA ASN A 63 -10.80 -6.60 -10.49
C ASN A 63 -12.03 -7.41 -10.89
N ASP A 64 -13.20 -7.11 -10.31
CA ASP A 64 -14.47 -7.76 -10.66
C ASP A 64 -15.13 -7.17 -11.94
N GLU A 65 -14.59 -6.07 -12.46
CA GLU A 65 -15.03 -5.40 -13.71
C GLU A 65 -14.26 -5.86 -14.97
N GLU A 66 -13.35 -6.83 -14.86
CA GLU A 66 -12.56 -7.43 -15.96
C GLU A 66 -13.12 -8.79 -16.42
#